data_AF-A0A7X4ARG8-F1
#
_entry.id   AF-A0A7X4ARG8-F1
#
_cell.length_a   1.000
_cell.length_b   1.000
_cell.length_c   1.000
_cell.angle_alpha   90.00
_cell.angle_beta   90.00
_cell.angle_gamma   90.00
#
_symmetry.space_group_name_H-M   'P 1'
#
loop_
_entity.id
_entity.type
_entity.pdbx_description
1 polymer ?
#
loop_
_entity_poly.entity_id
_entity_poly.type
_entity_poly.pdbx_seq_one_letter_code
_entity_poly.pdbx_strand_id
1 'polypeptide(L)'
;MKKAKYTTAKTDVARQSTTSKHTKQKIYAIIIFTISSFSLFANLQTWAAKNIQTVQKELPALKTDQPPIIDGVLDDACWQDAPQAIGFTDERTEKPAKNQSIGRLVYTDTAIYVGLHLYDDMPDKIVARQTKDQTRIRGEDWVSFSLDPFHTHQFSDRNFFIVNPLGTKYAHLATGRAEKSEWIGLWKTAAQIVEDGWVVEMEIPWQMLDYPDTTKP
;
A
#
# COMPACT_ATOMS: atom_id res chain seq x y z
N MET A 1 55.95 11.86 -54.15
CA MET A 1 55.48 13.01 -54.96
C MET A 1 54.67 13.95 -54.06
N LYS A 2 55.06 15.23 -54.09
CA LYS A 2 54.38 16.52 -53.80
C LYS A 2 53.34 16.68 -52.64
N LYS A 3 53.63 17.75 -51.87
CA LYS A 3 52.91 18.44 -50.79
C LYS A 3 51.64 19.17 -51.28
N ALA A 4 50.73 19.49 -50.35
CA ALA A 4 50.05 20.79 -50.31
C ALA A 4 49.76 21.20 -48.85
N LYS A 5 50.20 22.41 -48.50
CA LYS A 5 49.91 23.14 -47.26
C LYS A 5 48.73 24.08 -47.52
N TYR A 6 47.90 24.35 -46.52
CA TYR A 6 47.13 25.60 -46.46
C TYR A 6 47.32 26.28 -45.10
N THR A 7 47.60 27.58 -45.18
CA THR A 7 47.84 28.54 -44.09
C THR A 7 47.01 29.77 -44.41
N THR A 8 46.25 30.29 -43.44
CA THR A 8 45.83 31.71 -43.34
C THR A 8 45.36 31.88 -41.88
N ALA A 9 46.00 32.64 -40.97
CA ALA A 9 46.16 34.10 -40.90
C ALA A 9 44.79 34.83 -40.97
N LYS A 10 44.41 35.81 -40.14
CA LYS A 10 44.96 36.47 -38.95
C LYS A 10 43.89 37.49 -38.51
N THR A 11 44.05 38.02 -37.30
CA THR A 11 43.80 39.41 -36.87
C THR A 11 42.44 39.81 -36.26
N ASP A 12 42.53 40.10 -34.96
CA ASP A 12 41.74 41.03 -34.18
C ASP A 12 41.63 42.42 -34.84
N VAL A 13 40.46 43.04 -34.71
CA VAL A 13 40.28 44.49 -34.94
C VAL A 13 39.48 45.10 -33.80
N ALA A 14 39.97 46.26 -33.39
CA ALA A 14 39.72 47.00 -32.18
C ALA A 14 38.29 47.56 -31.99
N ARG A 15 37.99 47.78 -30.70
CA ARG A 15 36.93 48.64 -30.14
C ARG A 15 36.80 49.97 -30.89
N GLN A 16 35.60 50.29 -31.34
CA GLN A 16 35.19 51.65 -31.66
C GLN A 16 34.33 52.23 -30.51
N SER A 17 34.78 53.34 -29.96
CA SER A 17 34.05 54.20 -29.03
C SER A 17 33.28 55.25 -29.81
N THR A 18 31.95 55.19 -29.81
CA THR A 18 31.08 56.26 -30.30
C THR A 18 30.35 56.91 -29.14
N THR A 19 30.69 58.18 -28.92
CA THR A 19 30.01 59.13 -28.04
C THR A 19 28.59 59.41 -28.53
N SER A 20 27.59 59.27 -27.65
CA SER A 20 26.21 59.72 -27.91
C SER A 20 25.82 60.82 -26.91
N LYS A 21 25.23 61.87 -27.47
CA LYS A 21 24.97 63.18 -26.88
C LYS A 21 23.88 63.13 -25.79
N HIS A 22 24.11 63.90 -24.73
CA HIS A 22 23.15 64.21 -23.68
C HIS A 22 21.85 64.82 -24.23
N THR A 23 20.74 64.12 -24.03
CA THR A 23 19.39 64.68 -24.14
C THR A 23 18.82 64.80 -22.73
N LYS A 24 18.49 66.03 -22.29
CA LYS A 24 17.89 66.29 -20.97
C LYS A 24 16.47 65.71 -20.94
N GLN A 25 16.32 64.53 -20.35
CA GLN A 25 15.03 63.89 -20.13
C GLN A 25 14.41 64.48 -18.87
N LYS A 26 13.32 65.25 -19.03
CA LYS A 26 12.54 65.80 -17.92
C LYS A 26 11.86 64.64 -17.19
N ILE A 27 12.19 64.49 -15.91
CA ILE A 27 11.62 63.49 -15.00
C ILE A 27 10.18 63.89 -14.70
N TYR A 28 9.22 63.10 -15.18
CA TYR A 28 7.87 63.11 -14.64
C TYR A 28 7.77 61.94 -13.66
N ALA A 29 7.74 62.26 -12.36
CA ALA A 29 7.48 61.27 -11.33
C ALA A 29 5.99 60.87 -11.41
N ILE A 30 5.70 59.71 -12.01
CA ILE A 30 4.40 59.07 -11.87
C ILE A 30 4.41 58.38 -10.50
N ILE A 31 3.72 58.98 -9.54
CA ILE A 31 3.41 58.35 -8.26
C ILE A 31 2.35 57.27 -8.56
N ILE A 32 2.78 56.02 -8.67
CA ILE A 32 1.87 54.88 -8.72
C ILE A 32 1.41 54.61 -7.30
N PHE A 33 0.17 54.99 -7.00
CA PHE A 33 -0.53 54.58 -5.78
C PHE A 33 -0.83 53.07 -5.91
N THR A 34 0.06 52.22 -5.40
CA THR A 34 -0.26 50.80 -5.22
C THR A 34 -1.30 50.71 -4.11
N ILE A 35 -2.57 50.69 -4.48
CA ILE A 35 -3.62 50.24 -3.57
C ILE A 35 -3.30 48.77 -3.31
N SER A 36 -2.74 48.54 -2.12
CA SER A 36 -2.46 47.23 -1.54
C SER A 36 -3.70 46.37 -1.64
N SER A 37 -3.83 45.63 -2.74
CA SER A 37 -4.81 44.57 -2.93
C SER A 37 -4.30 43.33 -2.18
N PHE A 38 -3.95 43.53 -0.91
CA PHE A 38 -3.41 42.50 -0.02
C PHE A 38 -4.46 42.24 1.07
N SER A 39 -5.71 42.05 0.66
CA SER A 39 -6.83 41.73 1.54
C SER A 39 -7.94 41.02 0.78
N LEU A 40 -7.59 40.10 -0.13
CA LEU A 40 -8.56 39.17 -0.69
C LEU A 40 -7.98 37.79 -1.08
N PHE A 41 -6.84 37.41 -0.47
CA PHE A 41 -6.23 36.08 -0.64
C PHE A 41 -5.93 35.41 0.70
N ALA A 42 -6.74 35.68 1.73
CA ALA A 42 -6.57 35.08 3.06
C ALA A 42 -7.81 34.34 3.56
N ASN A 43 -8.73 33.90 2.68
CA ASN A 43 -9.93 33.14 3.08
C ASN A 43 -10.27 32.00 2.11
N LEU A 44 -9.26 31.33 1.54
CA LEU A 44 -9.45 30.11 0.73
C LEU A 44 -8.58 28.95 1.21
N GLN A 45 -8.17 28.97 2.48
CA GLN A 45 -7.24 27.98 3.02
C GLN A 45 -7.77 27.24 4.24
N THR A 46 -9.08 27.19 4.43
CA THR A 46 -9.71 26.44 5.54
C THR A 46 -10.83 25.48 5.13
N TRP A 47 -11.00 25.19 3.83
CA TRP A 47 -11.84 24.06 3.38
C TRP A 47 -11.04 22.86 2.86
N ALA A 48 -9.71 22.89 2.90
CA ALA A 48 -8.87 21.77 2.43
C ALA A 48 -8.19 20.99 3.57
N ALA A 49 -8.55 21.26 4.82
CA ALA A 49 -8.19 20.43 5.96
C ALA A 49 -9.47 19.87 6.58
N LYS A 50 -10.28 19.16 5.77
CA LYS A 50 -11.24 18.22 6.34
C LYS A 50 -10.37 17.17 7.02
N ASN A 51 -10.31 17.21 8.35
CA ASN A 51 -9.65 16.21 9.17
C ASN A 51 -10.07 14.83 8.65
N ILE A 52 -9.19 14.16 7.90
CA ILE A 52 -9.37 12.76 7.53
C ILE A 52 -9.09 12.02 8.84
N GLN A 53 -10.11 11.91 9.69
CA GLN A 53 -10.10 10.93 10.74
C GLN A 53 -10.22 9.58 10.05
N THR A 54 -9.10 8.89 9.88
CA THR A 54 -9.10 7.45 9.64
C THR A 54 -9.83 6.84 10.84
N VAL A 55 -11.08 6.45 10.63
CA VAL A 55 -11.86 5.78 11.68
C VAL A 55 -11.16 4.47 11.96
N GLN A 56 -10.49 4.37 13.11
CA GLN A 56 -9.90 3.13 13.57
C GLN A 56 -11.04 2.13 13.78
N LYS A 57 -10.98 1.03 13.04
CA LYS A 57 -11.91 -0.09 13.23
C LYS A 57 -11.31 -1.05 14.23
N GLU A 58 -12.13 -1.48 15.18
CA GLU A 58 -11.78 -2.52 16.14
C GLU A 58 -12.50 -3.81 15.73
N LEU A 59 -11.75 -4.91 15.76
CA LEU A 59 -12.29 -6.25 15.57
C LEU A 59 -11.78 -7.12 16.72
N PRO A 60 -12.63 -7.45 17.71
CA PRO A 60 -12.21 -8.36 18.77
C PRO A 60 -11.95 -9.75 18.17
N ALA A 61 -10.76 -10.28 18.42
CA ALA A 61 -10.43 -11.65 18.03
C ALA A 61 -11.07 -12.62 19.03
N LEU A 62 -11.68 -13.69 18.53
CA LEU A 62 -12.28 -14.73 19.37
C LEU A 62 -11.27 -15.85 19.63
N LYS A 63 -11.03 -16.20 20.90
CA LYS A 63 -10.29 -17.42 21.24
C LYS A 63 -11.18 -18.64 21.06
N THR A 64 -10.67 -19.69 20.44
CA THR A 64 -11.37 -20.99 20.29
C THR A 64 -10.47 -22.14 20.74
N ASP A 65 -11.08 -23.19 21.29
CA ASP A 65 -10.41 -24.48 21.57
C ASP A 65 -10.66 -25.51 20.44
N GLN A 66 -11.51 -25.16 19.47
CA GLN A 66 -11.79 -25.93 18.26
C GLN A 66 -11.36 -25.08 17.06
N PRO A 67 -10.11 -25.19 16.60
CA PRO A 67 -9.64 -24.47 15.42
C PRO A 67 -10.34 -24.98 14.16
N PRO A 68 -10.44 -24.14 13.12
CA PRO A 68 -10.99 -24.54 11.84
C PRO A 68 -10.07 -25.54 11.12
N ILE A 69 -10.64 -26.32 10.22
CA ILE A 69 -9.92 -27.13 9.25
C ILE A 69 -9.56 -26.22 8.09
N ILE A 70 -8.28 -26.14 7.72
CA ILE A 70 -7.84 -25.32 6.58
C ILE A 70 -8.11 -26.07 5.28
N ASP A 71 -9.33 -25.94 4.75
CA ASP A 71 -9.77 -26.60 3.51
C ASP A 71 -10.41 -25.65 2.49
N GLY A 72 -10.58 -24.38 2.85
CA GLY A 72 -11.11 -23.33 1.98
C GLY A 72 -12.64 -23.21 2.07
N VAL A 73 -13.26 -23.81 3.08
CA VAL A 73 -14.69 -23.76 3.35
C VAL A 73 -14.94 -23.13 4.72
N LEU A 74 -15.73 -22.05 4.77
CA LEU A 74 -16.00 -21.32 6.02
C LEU A 74 -17.22 -21.87 6.78
N ASP A 75 -17.32 -23.19 6.94
CA ASP A 75 -18.46 -23.86 7.59
C ASP A 75 -18.18 -24.36 9.02
N ASP A 76 -16.91 -24.35 9.45
CA ASP A 76 -16.54 -24.64 10.84
C ASP A 76 -17.25 -23.73 11.86
N ALA A 77 -17.59 -24.32 13.01
CA ALA A 77 -18.36 -23.65 14.05
C ALA A 77 -17.71 -22.34 14.55
N CYS A 78 -16.38 -22.30 14.66
CA CYS A 78 -15.66 -21.11 15.13
C CYS A 78 -15.86 -19.90 14.20
N TRP A 79 -16.14 -20.11 12.92
CA TRP A 79 -16.40 -19.01 11.98
C TRP A 79 -17.79 -18.39 12.14
N GLN A 80 -18.76 -19.13 12.66
CA GLN A 80 -20.11 -18.62 12.87
C GLN A 80 -20.14 -17.65 14.06
N ASP A 81 -19.35 -17.93 15.10
CA ASP A 81 -19.28 -17.11 16.31
C ASP A 81 -18.28 -15.94 16.20
N ALA A 82 -17.35 -16.01 15.24
CA ALA A 82 -16.32 -14.99 15.06
C ALA A 82 -16.91 -13.64 14.60
N PRO A 83 -16.52 -12.52 15.23
CA PRO A 83 -16.85 -11.19 14.74
C PRO A 83 -16.41 -10.97 13.29
N GLN A 84 -17.23 -10.24 12.53
CA GLN A 84 -17.00 -9.99 11.11
C GLN A 84 -16.30 -8.66 10.87
N ALA A 85 -15.18 -8.69 10.16
CA ALA A 85 -14.58 -7.52 9.52
C ALA A 85 -15.36 -7.20 8.24
N ILE A 86 -15.98 -6.02 8.20
CA ILE A 86 -16.80 -5.55 7.07
C ILE A 86 -16.49 -4.08 6.72
N GLY A 87 -17.06 -3.60 5.62
CA GLY A 87 -16.95 -2.22 5.19
C GLY A 87 -15.58 -1.89 4.60
N PHE A 88 -15.01 -2.83 3.84
CA PHE A 88 -13.73 -2.63 3.14
C PHE A 88 -13.82 -1.43 2.21
N THR A 89 -12.70 -0.70 2.09
CA THR A 89 -12.61 0.53 1.30
C THR A 89 -11.62 0.37 0.16
N ASP A 90 -11.88 1.04 -0.96
CA ASP A 90 -10.93 1.19 -2.05
C ASP A 90 -9.86 2.21 -1.62
N GLU A 91 -8.58 1.78 -1.61
CA GLU A 91 -7.45 2.59 -1.14
C GLU A 91 -7.26 3.88 -1.95
N ARG A 92 -7.57 3.87 -3.25
CA ARG A 92 -7.37 5.02 -4.14
C ARG A 92 -8.42 6.10 -3.95
N THR A 93 -9.66 5.70 -3.64
CA THR A 93 -10.81 6.59 -3.56
C THR A 93 -11.30 6.85 -2.14
N GLU A 94 -10.83 6.07 -1.16
CA GLU A 94 -11.24 6.07 0.25
C GLU A 94 -12.76 5.87 0.45
N LYS A 95 -13.43 5.32 -0.56
CA LYS A 95 -14.86 5.01 -0.55
C LYS A 95 -15.08 3.53 -0.28
N PRO A 96 -16.30 3.10 0.09
CA PRO A 96 -16.63 1.68 0.14
C PRO A 96 -16.17 0.96 -1.14
N ALA A 97 -15.45 -0.14 -0.98
CA ALA A 97 -15.03 -0.98 -2.08
C ALA A 97 -16.27 -1.45 -2.86
N LYS A 98 -16.15 -1.50 -4.19
CA LYS A 98 -17.25 -1.90 -5.09
C LYS A 98 -17.79 -3.27 -4.69
N ASN A 99 -16.89 -4.25 -4.57
CA ASN A 99 -17.20 -5.57 -4.08
C ASN A 99 -16.80 -5.60 -2.61
N GLN A 100 -17.79 -5.74 -1.72
CA GLN A 100 -17.53 -5.87 -0.29
C GLN A 100 -17.03 -7.28 0.03
N SER A 101 -16.31 -7.42 1.13
CA SER A 101 -15.82 -8.71 1.59
C SER A 101 -16.11 -8.87 3.08
N ILE A 102 -16.06 -10.11 3.55
CA ILE A 102 -16.24 -10.44 4.95
C ILE A 102 -15.00 -11.19 5.43
N GLY A 103 -14.29 -10.60 6.38
CA GLY A 103 -13.18 -11.25 7.07
C GLY A 103 -13.58 -11.71 8.46
N ARG A 104 -12.93 -12.75 8.97
CA ARG A 104 -13.06 -13.25 10.34
C ARG A 104 -11.68 -13.57 10.89
N LEU A 105 -11.53 -13.42 12.20
CA LEU A 105 -10.30 -13.69 12.91
C LEU A 105 -10.62 -14.50 14.17
N VAL A 106 -10.02 -15.68 14.30
CA VAL A 106 -10.02 -16.46 15.54
C VAL A 106 -8.59 -16.83 15.90
N TYR A 107 -8.34 -17.22 17.14
CA TYR A 107 -7.02 -17.68 17.54
C TYR A 107 -7.11 -18.81 18.58
N THR A 108 -6.04 -19.61 18.61
CA THR A 108 -5.77 -20.59 19.66
C THR A 108 -4.49 -20.18 20.40
N ASP A 109 -4.05 -20.98 21.36
CA ASP A 109 -2.74 -20.79 21.99
C ASP A 109 -1.56 -21.06 21.04
N THR A 110 -1.80 -21.61 19.84
CA THR A 110 -0.74 -22.01 18.89
C THR A 110 -0.73 -21.22 17.58
N ALA A 111 -1.87 -20.69 17.14
CA ALA A 111 -1.97 -19.97 15.88
C ALA A 111 -3.07 -18.91 15.85
N ILE A 112 -2.92 -17.97 14.91
CA ILE A 112 -3.98 -17.09 14.41
C ILE A 112 -4.61 -17.76 13.19
N TYR A 113 -5.93 -17.66 13.07
CA TYR A 113 -6.67 -18.15 11.93
C TYR A 113 -7.44 -17.00 11.28
N VAL A 114 -7.32 -16.90 9.96
CA VAL A 114 -7.98 -15.86 9.16
C VAL A 114 -8.86 -16.52 8.12
N GLY A 115 -10.15 -16.22 8.12
CA GLY A 115 -11.10 -16.68 7.12
C GLY A 115 -11.69 -15.49 6.36
N LEU A 116 -11.63 -15.51 5.03
CA LEU A 116 -12.18 -14.44 4.21
C LEU A 116 -13.09 -14.99 3.13
N HIS A 117 -14.25 -14.35 2.96
CA HIS A 117 -15.09 -14.47 1.78
C HIS A 117 -14.99 -13.16 0.99
N LEU A 118 -14.39 -13.26 -0.18
CA LEU A 118 -14.04 -12.16 -1.07
C LEU A 118 -15.03 -12.18 -2.24
N TYR A 119 -16.12 -11.42 -2.12
CA TYR A 119 -17.12 -11.34 -3.18
C TYR A 119 -16.54 -10.69 -4.43
N ASP A 120 -16.95 -11.18 -5.59
CA ASP A 120 -16.65 -10.59 -6.89
C ASP A 120 -17.89 -10.69 -7.78
N ASP A 121 -18.25 -9.60 -8.45
CA ASP A 121 -19.40 -9.57 -9.38
C ASP A 121 -19.10 -10.20 -10.74
N MET A 122 -17.84 -10.58 -10.97
CA MET A 122 -17.35 -11.27 -12.16
C MET A 122 -16.41 -12.43 -11.78
N PRO A 123 -16.90 -13.46 -11.06
CA PRO A 123 -16.07 -14.58 -10.56
C PRO A 123 -15.33 -15.32 -11.68
N ASP A 124 -15.94 -15.44 -12.87
CA ASP A 124 -15.31 -16.03 -14.06
C ASP A 124 -14.07 -15.26 -14.57
N LYS A 125 -13.83 -14.04 -14.07
CA LYS A 125 -12.68 -13.20 -14.41
C LYS A 125 -11.59 -13.21 -13.34
N ILE A 126 -11.77 -13.93 -12.24
CA ILE A 126 -10.75 -14.09 -11.21
C ILE A 126 -9.51 -14.73 -11.84
N VAL A 127 -8.36 -14.09 -11.68
CA VAL A 127 -7.08 -14.54 -12.23
C VAL A 127 -6.22 -15.05 -11.10
N ALA A 128 -5.77 -16.30 -11.24
CA ALA A 128 -4.74 -16.89 -10.39
C ALA A 128 -3.85 -17.81 -11.23
N ARG A 129 -2.55 -17.55 -11.22
CA ARG A 129 -1.55 -18.19 -12.11
C ARG A 129 -0.29 -18.60 -11.38
N GLN A 130 0.07 -17.91 -10.29
CA GLN A 130 1.19 -18.33 -9.48
C GLN A 130 0.84 -19.62 -8.73
N THR A 131 1.64 -20.66 -8.91
CA THR A 131 1.48 -21.98 -8.28
C THR A 131 2.61 -22.32 -7.32
N LYS A 132 3.68 -21.52 -7.32
CA LYS A 132 4.86 -21.75 -6.48
C LYS A 132 4.81 -20.84 -5.25
N ASP A 133 4.75 -21.48 -4.09
CA ASP A 133 4.86 -20.80 -2.80
C ASP A 133 6.16 -19.99 -2.68
N GLN A 134 6.09 -18.95 -1.84
CA GLN A 134 7.16 -17.99 -1.58
C GLN A 134 7.68 -17.28 -2.85
N THR A 135 6.96 -17.38 -3.96
CA THR A 135 7.19 -16.58 -5.16
C THR A 135 6.21 -15.41 -5.14
N ARG A 136 6.72 -14.19 -5.34
CA ARG A 136 5.90 -12.99 -5.28
C ARG A 136 4.76 -13.04 -6.30
N ILE A 137 3.54 -12.91 -5.79
CA ILE A 137 2.29 -12.86 -6.56
C ILE A 137 2.18 -11.49 -7.26
N ARG A 138 1.90 -11.48 -8.57
CA ARG A 138 1.88 -10.24 -9.39
C ARG A 138 0.93 -10.35 -10.56
N GLY A 139 0.12 -9.31 -10.79
CA GLY A 139 -0.74 -9.21 -11.97
C GLY A 139 -1.88 -10.23 -12.01
N GLU A 140 -2.31 -10.66 -10.83
CA GLU A 140 -3.37 -11.63 -10.57
C GLU A 140 -4.10 -11.19 -9.28
N ASP A 141 -5.22 -11.83 -8.95
CA ASP A 141 -5.98 -11.54 -7.73
C ASP A 141 -5.30 -12.14 -6.50
N TRP A 142 -5.33 -11.41 -5.39
CA TRP A 142 -4.77 -11.85 -4.11
C TRP A 142 -5.38 -11.07 -2.95
N VAL A 143 -5.24 -11.64 -1.76
CA VAL A 143 -5.53 -10.96 -0.49
C VAL A 143 -4.30 -10.96 0.39
N SER A 144 -4.17 -9.96 1.25
CA SER A 144 -3.11 -9.89 2.26
C SER A 144 -3.70 -9.67 3.65
N PHE A 145 -3.35 -10.55 4.58
CA PHE A 145 -3.46 -10.27 6.00
C PHE A 145 -2.13 -9.70 6.49
N SER A 146 -2.18 -8.54 7.15
CA SER A 146 -0.97 -7.82 7.57
C SER A 146 -1.02 -7.50 9.06
N LEU A 147 0.10 -7.72 9.75
CA LEU A 147 0.21 -7.54 11.21
C LEU A 147 1.41 -6.67 11.55
N ASP A 148 1.21 -5.76 12.51
CA ASP A 148 2.26 -4.98 13.18
C ASP A 148 2.24 -5.34 14.68
N PRO A 149 2.92 -6.43 15.11
CA PRO A 149 2.84 -6.92 16.48
C PRO A 149 3.41 -5.95 17.52
N PHE A 150 4.30 -5.05 17.10
CA PHE A 150 4.96 -4.07 17.98
C PHE A 150 4.31 -2.70 17.94
N HIS A 151 3.24 -2.54 17.14
CA HIS A 151 2.47 -1.30 17.01
C HIS A 151 3.35 -0.08 16.68
N THR A 152 4.38 -0.27 15.85
CA THR A 152 5.30 0.83 15.50
C THR A 152 4.71 1.75 14.43
N HIS A 153 3.65 1.29 13.76
CA HIS A 153 3.00 1.89 12.59
C HIS A 153 3.89 2.01 11.35
N GLN A 154 5.14 1.52 11.40
CA GLN A 154 6.08 1.56 10.29
C GLN A 154 5.82 0.40 9.33
N PHE A 155 5.81 0.66 8.02
CA PHE A 155 5.56 -0.37 7.02
C PHE A 155 6.61 -1.49 7.04
N SER A 156 7.88 -1.15 7.32
CA SER A 156 9.00 -2.10 7.39
C SER A 156 8.87 -3.13 8.51
N ASP A 157 8.07 -2.81 9.54
CA ASP A 157 7.96 -3.64 10.74
C ASP A 157 6.75 -4.57 10.66
N ARG A 158 6.00 -4.52 9.54
CA ARG A 158 4.81 -5.33 9.30
C ARG A 158 5.16 -6.69 8.71
N ASN A 159 4.42 -7.68 9.15
CA ASN A 159 4.39 -9.00 8.56
C ASN A 159 3.21 -9.08 7.58
N PHE A 160 3.39 -9.71 6.43
CA PHE A 160 2.38 -9.85 5.38
C PHE A 160 2.21 -11.32 5.01
N PHE A 161 0.97 -11.78 4.97
CA PHE A 161 0.57 -13.12 4.56
C PHE A 161 -0.36 -12.98 3.36
N ILE A 162 0.17 -13.30 2.19
CA ILE A 162 -0.47 -13.06 0.90
C ILE A 162 -0.86 -14.39 0.29
N VAL A 163 -2.10 -14.50 -0.18
CA VAL A 163 -2.66 -15.72 -0.77
C VAL A 163 -3.42 -15.36 -2.04
N ASN A 164 -3.27 -16.16 -3.09
CA ASN A 164 -4.09 -16.04 -4.31
C ASN A 164 -5.26 -17.06 -4.30
N PRO A 165 -6.21 -16.96 -5.24
CA PRO A 165 -7.35 -17.89 -5.33
C PRO A 165 -7.03 -19.37 -5.53
N LEU A 166 -5.78 -19.74 -5.84
CA LEU A 166 -5.32 -21.14 -5.89
C LEU A 166 -4.84 -21.65 -4.53
N GLY A 167 -4.82 -20.79 -3.50
CA GLY A 167 -4.24 -21.10 -2.20
C GLY A 167 -2.71 -20.96 -2.18
N THR A 168 -2.08 -20.55 -3.28
CA THR A 168 -0.64 -20.31 -3.35
C THR A 168 -0.28 -19.14 -2.45
N LYS A 169 0.78 -19.32 -1.67
CA LYS A 169 1.05 -18.45 -0.53
C LYS A 169 2.43 -17.80 -0.57
N TYR A 170 2.50 -16.55 -0.11
CA TYR A 170 3.73 -15.78 0.02
C TYR A 170 3.72 -15.04 1.36
N ALA A 171 4.78 -15.22 2.16
CA ALA A 171 4.94 -14.50 3.41
C ALA A 171 6.09 -13.50 3.31
N HIS A 172 5.91 -12.34 3.91
CA HIS A 172 6.97 -11.42 4.28
C HIS A 172 6.96 -11.26 5.80
N LEU A 173 8.08 -11.55 6.45
CA LEU A 173 8.26 -11.31 7.87
C LEU A 173 9.27 -10.17 8.03
N ALA A 174 8.97 -9.18 8.87
CA ALA A 174 9.84 -8.02 9.09
C ALA A 174 11.26 -8.42 9.54
N THR A 175 11.36 -9.56 10.22
CA THR A 175 12.63 -10.18 10.66
C THR A 175 13.47 -10.78 9.52
N GLY A 176 12.95 -10.81 8.29
CA GLY A 176 13.57 -11.46 7.14
C GLY A 176 13.53 -13.00 7.19
N ARG A 177 12.85 -13.60 8.17
CA ARG A 177 12.84 -15.07 8.34
C ARG A 177 12.01 -15.82 7.29
N ALA A 178 11.04 -15.14 6.65
CA ALA A 178 10.08 -15.77 5.74
C ALA A 178 10.72 -16.57 4.58
N GLU A 179 11.90 -16.16 4.12
CA GLU A 179 12.59 -16.79 2.99
C GLU A 179 13.43 -18.00 3.38
N LYS A 180 13.62 -18.28 4.68
CA LYS A 180 14.37 -19.46 5.10
C LYS A 180 13.48 -20.70 4.98
N SER A 181 14.07 -21.81 4.52
CA SER A 181 13.37 -23.06 4.23
C SER A 181 12.55 -23.60 5.40
N GLU A 182 12.97 -23.33 6.63
CA GLU A 182 12.29 -23.75 7.86
C GLU A 182 10.93 -23.05 8.07
N TRP A 183 10.66 -21.91 7.42
CA TRP A 183 9.43 -21.12 7.59
C TRP A 183 8.44 -21.23 6.42
N ILE A 184 8.91 -21.60 5.22
CA ILE A 184 8.10 -21.62 3.98
C ILE A 184 6.88 -22.56 4.07
N GLY A 185 6.94 -23.59 4.92
CA GLY A 185 5.86 -24.58 5.09
C GLY A 185 5.12 -24.55 6.43
N LEU A 186 5.41 -23.59 7.33
CA LEU A 186 4.84 -23.62 8.68
C LEU A 186 3.39 -23.12 8.73
N TRP A 187 3.07 -22.10 7.94
CA TRP A 187 1.69 -21.60 7.83
C TRP A 187 0.96 -22.32 6.71
N LYS A 188 -0.34 -22.51 6.89
CA LYS A 188 -1.19 -23.26 5.96
C LYS A 188 -2.23 -22.34 5.34
N THR A 189 -2.62 -22.68 4.12
CA THR A 189 -3.62 -21.95 3.35
C THR A 189 -4.46 -22.92 2.55
N ALA A 190 -5.73 -22.58 2.39
CA ALA A 190 -6.63 -23.21 1.43
C ALA A 190 -7.54 -22.14 0.85
N ALA A 191 -7.84 -22.24 -0.44
CA ALA A 191 -8.69 -21.28 -1.12
C ALA A 191 -9.52 -21.96 -2.19
N GLN A 192 -10.71 -21.42 -2.43
CA GLN A 192 -11.65 -21.94 -3.41
C GLN A 192 -12.35 -20.78 -4.13
N ILE A 193 -12.39 -20.82 -5.46
CA ILE A 193 -13.28 -19.98 -6.25
C ILE A 193 -14.70 -20.54 -6.12
N VAL A 194 -15.65 -19.68 -5.77
CA VAL A 194 -17.06 -20.01 -5.54
C VAL A 194 -17.95 -19.16 -6.46
N GLU A 195 -19.25 -19.42 -6.45
CA GLU A 195 -20.20 -18.81 -7.40
C GLU A 195 -20.27 -17.28 -7.33
N ASP A 196 -19.95 -16.68 -6.18
CA ASP A 196 -20.05 -15.25 -5.92
C ASP A 196 -18.71 -14.57 -5.61
N GLY A 197 -17.58 -15.26 -5.87
CA GLY A 197 -16.25 -14.75 -5.61
C GLY A 197 -15.26 -15.87 -5.27
N TRP A 198 -14.51 -15.70 -4.18
CA TRP A 198 -13.63 -16.75 -3.67
C TRP A 198 -13.48 -16.68 -2.15
N VAL A 199 -13.10 -17.81 -1.58
CA VAL A 199 -12.91 -18.02 -0.15
C VAL A 199 -11.45 -18.38 0.11
N VAL A 200 -10.92 -17.96 1.25
CA VAL A 200 -9.59 -18.35 1.70
C VAL A 200 -9.53 -18.47 3.21
N GLU A 201 -8.80 -19.49 3.65
CA GLU A 201 -8.43 -19.73 5.04
C GLU A 201 -6.92 -19.71 5.21
N MET A 202 -6.45 -19.18 6.33
CA MET A 202 -5.04 -19.11 6.70
C MET A 202 -4.86 -19.59 8.14
N GLU A 203 -3.93 -20.49 8.38
CA GLU A 203 -3.40 -20.83 9.71
C GLU A 203 -2.00 -20.25 9.83
N ILE A 204 -1.80 -19.29 10.73
CA ILE A 204 -0.54 -18.58 10.96
C ILE A 204 -0.05 -18.90 12.37
N PRO A 205 0.92 -19.82 12.54
CA PRO A 205 1.45 -20.16 13.85
C PRO A 205 2.10 -18.97 14.56
N TRP A 206 1.84 -18.81 15.87
CA TRP A 206 2.44 -17.74 16.67
C TRP A 206 3.96 -17.76 16.64
N GLN A 207 4.57 -18.95 16.55
CA GLN A 207 6.02 -19.13 16.45
C GLN A 207 6.66 -18.46 15.21
N MET A 208 5.89 -18.12 14.19
CA MET A 208 6.40 -17.39 13.03
C MET A 208 6.63 -15.90 13.35
N LEU A 209 5.89 -15.38 14.32
CA LEU A 209 5.84 -13.96 14.65
C LEU A 209 6.74 -13.67 15.86
N ASP A 210 7.45 -12.56 15.80
CA ASP A 210 7.95 -11.92 17.01
C ASP A 210 6.85 -10.96 17.50
N TYR A 211 6.57 -11.00 18.79
CA TYR A 211 5.59 -10.14 19.44
C TYR A 211 6.06 -9.81 20.86
N PRO A 212 5.67 -8.66 21.42
CA PRO A 212 6.09 -8.29 22.76
C PRO A 212 5.47 -9.22 23.81
N ASP A 213 6.23 -9.55 24.85
CA ASP A 213 5.67 -10.15 26.06
C ASP A 213 4.66 -9.18 26.68
N THR A 214 3.41 -9.61 26.83
CA THR A 214 2.37 -8.79 27.45
C THR A 214 1.76 -9.46 28.66
N THR A 215 1.53 -8.67 29.70
CA THR A 215 0.78 -9.06 30.92
C THR A 215 -0.69 -8.64 30.85
N LYS A 216 -1.11 -7.99 29.76
CA LYS A 216 -2.48 -7.54 29.51
C LYS A 216 -2.85 -7.81 28.04
N PRO A 217 -4.10 -8.24 27.76
CA PRO A 217 -4.57 -8.41 26.39
C PRO A 217 -4.55 -7.10 25.60
#